data_AF-A0A6L7QMK8-F1
#
_entry.id   AF-A0A6L7QMK8-F1
#
_cell.length_a   1.000
_cell.length_b   1.000
_cell.length_c   1.000
_cell.angle_alpha   90.00
_cell.angle_beta   90.00
_cell.angle_gamma   90.00
#
_symmetry.space_group_name_H-M   'P 1'
#
loop_
_entity.id
_entity.type
_entity.pdbx_description
1 polymer ?
#
loop_
_entity_poly.entity_id
_entity_poly.type
_entity_poly.pdbx_seq_one_letter_code
_entity_poly.pdbx_strand_id
1 'polypeptide(L)'
;MELLLFALAILFSIFSALMERRKRRKRLEEAQQQHAEIEQQHADINPAAPVVVEEKKEEEPSFGWPFDGDPFEEPVLAEVDPAEAEREAQQEALEAERQALEAEQRAVAAEKLAMERLTETKPQESGEKQRPRRTQSRWFLTPQTARDAIVYMEILGKPKSEREEW
;
A
#
# COMPACT_ATOMS: atom_id res chain seq x y z
N MET A 1 -12.25 -29.81 23.39
CA MET A 1 -10.85 -29.55 22.98
C MET A 1 -10.75 -28.38 22.01
N GLU A 2 -11.55 -28.34 20.93
CA GLU A 2 -11.47 -27.29 19.90
C GLU A 2 -11.81 -25.87 20.39
N LEU A 3 -12.78 -25.71 21.30
CA LEU A 3 -13.12 -24.41 21.89
C LEU A 3 -11.95 -23.79 22.69
N LEU A 4 -11.15 -24.64 23.35
CA LEU A 4 -9.98 -24.21 24.12
C LEU A 4 -8.86 -23.74 23.18
N LEU A 5 -8.67 -24.42 22.06
CA LEU A 5 -7.73 -24.01 21.01
C LEU A 5 -8.19 -22.72 20.33
N PHE A 6 -9.49 -22.55 20.09
CA PHE A 6 -10.05 -21.33 19.52
C PHE A 6 -9.87 -20.12 20.46
N ALA A 7 -10.13 -20.30 21.76
CA ALA A 7 -9.89 -19.27 22.76
C ALA A 7 -8.39 -18.89 22.86
N LEU A 8 -7.49 -19.88 22.83
CA LEU A 8 -6.04 -19.63 22.82
C LEU A 8 -5.60 -18.92 21.54
N ALA A 9 -6.15 -19.25 20.38
CA ALA A 9 -5.85 -18.58 19.11
C ALA A 9 -6.29 -17.11 19.13
N ILE A 10 -7.47 -16.80 19.68
CA ILE A 10 -7.95 -15.42 19.85
C ILE A 10 -7.02 -14.64 20.78
N LEU A 11 -6.67 -15.20 21.94
CA LEU A 11 -5.76 -14.57 22.89
C LEU A 11 -4.38 -14.35 22.29
N PHE A 12 -3.85 -15.31 21.55
CA PHE A 12 -2.56 -15.20 20.87
C PHE A 12 -2.58 -14.13 19.76
N SER A 13 -3.67 -14.00 19.01
CA SER A 13 -3.83 -12.95 18.00
C SER A 13 -3.80 -11.55 18.63
N ILE A 14 -4.52 -11.35 19.73
CA ILE A 14 -4.56 -10.07 20.45
C ILE A 14 -3.19 -9.76 21.08
N PHE A 15 -2.56 -10.76 21.68
CA PHE A 15 -1.24 -10.60 22.31
C PHE A 15 -0.14 -10.33 21.27
N SER A 16 -0.20 -10.98 20.11
CA SER A 16 0.73 -10.73 19.00
C SER A 16 0.57 -9.32 18.46
N ALA A 17 -0.66 -8.85 18.26
CA ALA A 17 -0.93 -7.47 17.83
C ALA A 17 -0.40 -6.44 18.85
N LEU A 18 -0.56 -6.70 20.15
CA LEU A 18 -0.05 -5.83 21.21
C LEU A 18 1.48 -5.82 21.28
N MET A 19 2.13 -6.98 21.16
CA MET A 19 3.58 -7.11 21.17
C MET A 19 4.22 -6.52 19.90
N GLU A 20 3.56 -6.65 18.76
CA GLU A 20 4.00 -6.04 17.52
C GLU A 20 3.93 -4.51 17.60
N ARG A 21 2.89 -3.97 18.25
CA ARG A 21 2.78 -2.53 18.55
C ARG A 21 3.88 -2.04 19.50
N ARG A 22 4.27 -2.86 20.49
CA ARG A 22 5.37 -2.56 21.42
C ARG A 22 6.75 -2.62 20.72
N LYS A 23 6.96 -3.59 19.82
CA LYS A 23 8.17 -3.69 19.00
C LYS A 23 8.30 -2.53 18.02
N ARG A 24 7.20 -2.12 17.38
CA ARG A 24 7.19 -0.96 16.48
C ARG A 24 7.54 0.34 17.21
N ARG A 25 7.11 0.52 18.46
CA ARG A 25 7.50 1.69 19.27
C ARG A 25 9.01 1.75 19.54
N LYS A 26 9.64 0.62 19.89
CA LYS A 26 11.10 0.58 20.08
C LYS A 26 11.88 0.83 18.78
N ARG A 27 11.40 0.29 17.65
CA ARG A 27 12.01 0.55 16.34
C ARG A 27 11.85 2.00 15.88
N LEU A 28 10.76 2.67 16.28
CA LEU A 28 10.57 4.09 16.02
C LEU A 28 11.52 4.96 16.85
N GLU A 29 11.79 4.59 18.10
CA GLU A 29 12.80 5.25 18.93
C GLU A 29 14.22 5.04 18.37
N GLU A 30 14.55 3.82 17.91
CA GLU A 30 15.83 3.54 17.23
C GLU A 30 15.97 4.29 15.90
N ALA A 31 14.90 4.38 15.10
CA ALA A 31 14.90 5.16 13.86
C ALA A 31 15.05 6.67 14.12
N GLN A 32 14.39 7.21 15.15
CA GLN A 32 14.56 8.61 15.55
C GLN A 32 15.97 8.89 16.06
N GLN A 33 16.59 7.96 16.79
CA GLN A 33 17.99 8.10 17.22
C GLN A 33 18.94 8.08 16.03
N GLN A 34 18.72 7.22 15.04
CA GLN A 34 19.52 7.21 13.80
C GLN A 34 19.36 8.52 13.00
N HIS A 35 18.14 9.05 12.90
CA HIS A 35 17.92 10.34 12.25
C HIS A 35 18.60 11.49 13.00
N ALA A 36 18.55 11.51 14.34
CA ALA A 36 19.24 12.51 15.14
C ALA A 36 20.78 12.38 15.06
N GLU A 37 21.31 11.17 14.93
CA GLU A 37 22.75 10.92 14.75
C GLU A 37 23.23 11.36 13.35
N ILE A 38 22.43 11.13 12.31
CA ILE A 38 22.70 11.62 10.95
C ILE A 38 22.61 13.15 10.89
N GLU A 39 21.65 13.75 11.60
CA GLU A 39 21.48 15.21 11.67
C GLU A 39 22.63 15.88 12.45
N GLN A 40 23.16 15.22 13.49
CA GLN A 40 24.36 15.67 14.20
C GLN A 40 25.63 15.55 13.34
N GLN A 41 25.77 14.47 12.56
CA GLN A 41 26.89 14.33 11.61
C GLN A 41 26.83 15.38 10.49
N HIS A 42 25.63 15.77 10.05
CA HIS A 42 25.44 16.86 9.10
C HIS A 42 25.70 18.25 9.71
N ALA A 43 25.45 18.43 11.01
CA ALA A 43 25.69 19.70 11.71
C ALA A 43 27.19 19.98 11.99
N ASP A 44 28.04 18.95 12.05
CA ASP A 44 29.49 19.09 12.24
C ASP A 44 30.26 19.35 10.92
N ILE A 45 29.62 19.22 9.74
CA ILE A 45 30.24 19.54 8.45
C ILE A 45 29.93 21.00 8.09
N ASN A 46 30.79 21.88 8.59
CA ASN A 46 30.88 23.29 8.22
C ASN A 46 31.08 23.41 6.68
N PRO A 47 30.25 24.17 5.92
CA PRO A 47 30.32 24.23 4.46
C PRO A 47 31.41 25.21 4.00
N ALA A 48 32.68 24.86 4.16
CA ALA A 48 33.78 25.68 3.68
C ALA A 48 35.07 24.87 3.41
N ALA A 49 35.03 23.95 2.44
CA ALA A 49 36.16 23.62 1.55
C ALA A 49 35.82 22.40 0.67
N PRO A 50 36.14 22.40 -0.64
CA PRO A 50 36.20 21.17 -1.41
C PRO A 50 37.49 20.43 -1.03
N VAL A 51 37.36 19.28 -0.38
CA VAL A 51 38.47 18.33 -0.20
C VAL A 51 38.70 17.65 -1.54
N VAL A 52 39.68 18.18 -2.29
CA VAL A 52 40.30 17.51 -3.43
C VAL A 52 41.03 16.29 -2.90
N VAL A 53 40.45 15.10 -3.09
CA VAL A 53 41.18 13.84 -2.96
C VAL A 53 41.68 13.49 -4.36
N GLU A 54 42.94 13.86 -4.63
CA GLU A 54 43.74 13.19 -5.65
C GLU A 54 43.96 11.73 -5.22
N GLU A 55 43.38 10.76 -5.94
CA GLU A 55 43.96 9.42 -6.00
C GLU A 55 44.09 8.95 -7.45
N LYS A 56 45.35 9.09 -7.92
CA LYS A 56 46.07 8.20 -8.82
C LYS A 56 45.27 7.57 -9.98
N LYS A 57 45.44 8.20 -11.15
CA LYS A 57 45.55 7.46 -12.42
C LYS A 57 46.69 6.44 -12.33
N GLU A 58 46.34 5.17 -12.25
CA GLU A 58 47.17 4.09 -12.76
C GLU A 58 46.44 3.51 -13.98
N GLU A 59 47.00 3.81 -15.15
CA GLU A 59 46.65 3.23 -16.44
C GLU A 59 47.07 1.75 -16.41
N GLU A 60 46.15 0.81 -16.63
CA GLU A 60 46.43 -0.50 -17.25
C GLU A 60 45.15 -1.04 -17.94
N PRO A 61 45.31 -1.89 -18.96
CA PRO A 61 44.63 -1.72 -20.24
C PRO A 61 43.19 -2.25 -20.27
N SER A 62 42.38 -1.53 -21.04
CA SER A 62 41.04 -1.88 -21.49
C SER A 62 40.96 -3.34 -21.97
N PHE A 63 40.50 -4.23 -21.08
CA PHE A 63 39.98 -5.54 -21.45
C PHE A 63 38.47 -5.40 -21.61
N GLY A 64 38.05 -4.93 -22.79
CA GLY A 64 36.65 -4.66 -23.11
C GLY A 64 35.85 -5.96 -23.23
N TRP A 65 34.84 -6.11 -22.36
CA TRP A 65 33.70 -6.99 -22.64
C TRP A 65 32.89 -6.40 -23.80
N PRO A 66 32.22 -7.21 -24.64
CA PRO A 66 31.47 -6.73 -25.82
C PRO A 66 30.15 -6.03 -25.47
N PHE A 67 29.95 -5.70 -24.20
CA PHE A 67 28.81 -4.92 -23.74
C PHE A 67 29.29 -3.46 -23.69
N ASP A 68 28.75 -2.63 -24.58
CA ASP A 68 28.92 -1.17 -24.51
C ASP A 68 28.37 -0.69 -23.16
N GLY A 69 29.27 -0.36 -22.23
CA GLY A 69 28.93 0.25 -20.95
C GLY A 69 29.35 -0.59 -19.75
N ASP A 70 30.08 0.03 -18.84
CA ASP A 70 30.38 -0.53 -17.54
C ASP A 70 29.05 -0.69 -16.77
N PRO A 71 28.62 -1.91 -16.38
CA PRO A 71 27.40 -2.12 -15.61
C PRO A 71 27.47 -1.51 -14.20
N PHE A 72 28.63 -1.01 -13.78
CA PHE A 72 28.86 -0.31 -12.52
C PHE A 72 28.90 1.21 -12.67
N GLU A 73 28.66 1.78 -13.86
CA GLU A 73 28.38 3.22 -13.94
C GLU A 73 27.04 3.51 -13.24
N GLU A 74 27.14 4.14 -12.07
CA GLU A 74 25.97 4.67 -11.37
C GLU A 74 25.27 5.67 -12.30
N PRO A 75 23.96 5.50 -12.57
CA PRO A 75 23.24 6.45 -13.39
C PRO A 75 23.37 7.82 -12.72
N VAL A 76 23.91 8.80 -13.44
CA VAL A 76 24.00 10.19 -12.98
C VAL A 76 22.58 10.64 -12.65
N LEU A 77 22.21 10.57 -11.38
CA LEU A 77 20.94 11.07 -10.89
C LEU A 77 20.97 12.57 -11.15
N ALA A 78 20.11 13.04 -12.06
CA ALA A 78 19.92 14.46 -12.28
C ALA A 78 19.64 15.09 -10.91
N GLU A 79 20.47 16.03 -10.47
CA GLU A 79 20.28 16.81 -9.25
C GLU A 79 18.94 17.54 -9.37
N VAL A 80 17.88 16.92 -8.84
CA VAL A 80 16.61 17.59 -8.61
C VAL A 80 16.83 18.46 -7.38
N ASP A 81 16.71 19.78 -7.56
CA ASP A 81 16.92 20.76 -6.52
C ASP A 81 15.96 20.44 -5.34
N PRO A 82 16.45 20.09 -4.14
CA PRO A 82 15.60 19.60 -3.04
C PRO A 82 14.52 20.61 -2.64
N ALA A 83 14.77 21.89 -2.87
CA ALA A 83 13.81 22.97 -2.61
C ALA A 83 12.58 22.94 -3.55
N GLU A 84 12.71 22.38 -4.76
CA GLU A 84 11.58 22.23 -5.69
C GLU A 84 10.76 20.98 -5.34
N ALA A 85 11.44 19.87 -4.99
CA ALA A 85 10.78 18.65 -4.54
C ALA A 85 9.95 18.85 -3.27
N GLU A 86 10.44 19.66 -2.31
CA GLU A 86 9.67 20.01 -1.10
C GLU A 86 8.42 20.84 -1.41
N ARG A 87 8.47 21.72 -2.40
CA ARG A 87 7.32 22.54 -2.80
C ARG A 87 6.26 21.72 -3.51
N GLU A 88 6.67 20.79 -4.38
CA GLU A 88 5.75 19.86 -5.04
C GLU A 88 5.09 18.93 -4.03
N ALA A 89 5.85 18.38 -3.08
CA ALA A 89 5.31 17.55 -2.00
C ALA A 89 4.32 18.31 -1.10
N GLN A 90 4.57 19.58 -0.81
CA GLN A 90 3.63 20.42 -0.05
C GLN A 90 2.35 20.70 -0.83
N GLN A 91 2.43 20.93 -2.13
CA GLN A 91 1.26 21.13 -2.98
C GLN A 91 0.43 19.86 -3.09
N GLU A 92 1.06 18.71 -3.30
CA GLU A 92 0.40 17.41 -3.35
C GLU A 92 -0.28 17.06 -2.01
N ALA A 93 0.37 17.39 -0.89
CA ALA A 93 -0.22 17.19 0.44
C ALA A 93 -1.49 18.02 0.64
N LEU A 94 -1.51 19.28 0.19
CA LEU A 94 -2.69 20.15 0.28
C LEU A 94 -3.83 19.69 -0.65
N GLU A 95 -3.50 19.17 -1.83
CA GLU A 95 -4.49 18.60 -2.74
C GLU A 95 -5.08 17.30 -2.19
N ALA A 96 -4.26 16.44 -1.59
CA ALA A 96 -4.70 15.23 -0.92
C ALA A 96 -5.63 15.54 0.27
N GLU A 97 -5.31 16.57 1.06
CA GLU A 97 -6.17 17.03 2.16
C GLU A 97 -7.54 17.49 1.66
N ARG A 98 -7.58 18.26 0.57
CA ARG A 98 -8.85 18.69 -0.05
C ARG A 98 -9.68 17.50 -0.53
N GLN A 99 -9.05 16.53 -1.20
CA GLN A 99 -9.74 15.32 -1.66
C GLN A 99 -10.27 14.47 -0.50
N ALA A 100 -9.51 14.38 0.60
CA ALA A 100 -9.94 13.66 1.80
C ALA A 100 -11.18 14.31 2.44
N LEU A 101 -11.20 15.65 2.54
CA LEU A 101 -12.35 16.38 3.06
C LEU A 101 -13.60 16.21 2.18
N GLU A 102 -13.46 16.22 0.85
CA GLU A 102 -14.58 15.94 -0.05
C GLU A 102 -15.10 14.49 0.11
N ALA A 103 -14.20 13.52 0.25
CA ALA A 103 -14.57 12.13 0.46
C ALA A 103 -15.33 11.94 1.80
N GLU A 104 -14.88 12.61 2.86
CA GLU A 104 -15.56 12.61 4.16
C GLU A 104 -16.96 13.22 4.06
N GLN A 105 -17.10 14.36 3.38
CA GLN A 105 -18.42 14.98 3.18
C GLN A 105 -19.37 14.06 2.39
N ARG A 106 -18.87 13.38 1.35
CA ARG A 106 -19.66 12.39 0.59
C ARG A 106 -20.05 11.19 1.45
N ALA A 107 -19.15 10.69 2.30
CA ALA A 107 -19.42 9.59 3.21
C ALA A 107 -20.51 9.97 4.24
N VAL A 108 -20.41 11.16 4.84
CA VAL A 108 -21.42 11.68 5.78
C VAL A 108 -22.78 11.88 5.09
N ALA A 109 -22.80 12.38 3.86
CA ALA A 109 -24.04 12.51 3.10
C ALA A 109 -24.67 11.14 2.79
N ALA A 110 -23.86 10.16 2.41
CA ALA A 110 -24.31 8.78 2.19
C ALA A 110 -24.83 8.13 3.48
N GLU A 111 -24.19 8.38 4.62
CA GLU A 111 -24.63 7.89 5.93
C GLU A 111 -25.98 8.49 6.32
N LYS A 112 -26.18 9.80 6.11
CA LYS A 112 -27.47 10.46 6.36
C LYS A 112 -28.59 9.88 5.49
N LEU A 113 -28.32 9.66 4.21
CA LEU A 113 -29.29 9.02 3.29
C LEU A 113 -29.56 7.55 3.67
N ALA A 114 -28.57 6.82 4.14
CA ALA A 114 -28.75 5.45 4.63
C ALA A 114 -29.58 5.41 5.92
N MET A 115 -29.32 6.33 6.84
CA MET A 115 -30.08 6.52 8.08
C MET A 115 -31.55 6.87 7.76
N GLU A 116 -31.78 7.78 6.82
CA GLU A 116 -33.12 8.16 6.37
C GLU A 116 -33.88 6.96 5.77
N ARG A 117 -33.23 6.18 4.88
CA ARG A 117 -33.81 4.94 4.34
C ARG A 117 -34.17 3.92 5.42
N LEU A 118 -33.36 3.79 6.47
CA LEU A 118 -33.66 2.90 7.60
C LEU A 118 -34.86 3.39 8.41
N THR A 119 -35.06 4.70 8.53
CA THR A 119 -36.22 5.29 9.23
C THR A 119 -37.50 5.24 8.40
N GLU A 120 -37.42 5.25 7.07
CA GLU A 120 -38.57 5.09 6.18
C GLU A 120 -39.05 3.64 6.08
N THR A 121 -38.18 2.65 6.33
CA THR A 121 -38.58 1.23 6.40
C THR A 121 -39.25 0.89 7.73
N LYS A 122 -40.47 1.39 7.93
CA LYS A 122 -41.45 0.77 8.85
C LYS A 122 -41.81 -0.61 8.27
N PRO A 123 -41.91 -1.70 9.06
CA PRO A 123 -42.18 -3.02 8.52
C PRO A 123 -43.64 -3.08 8.10
N GLN A 124 -43.91 -2.76 6.84
CA GLN A 124 -45.17 -3.15 6.22
C GLN A 124 -45.02 -4.62 5.86
N GLU A 125 -45.65 -5.47 6.66
CA GLU A 125 -45.88 -6.88 6.37
C GLU A 125 -46.42 -7.00 4.94
N SER A 126 -45.52 -7.30 4.00
CA SER A 126 -45.87 -7.68 2.65
C SER A 126 -45.17 -9.00 2.43
N GLY A 127 -45.99 -10.03 2.20
CA GLY A 127 -45.57 -11.39 1.94
C GLY A 127 -44.84 -11.50 0.60
N GLU A 128 -43.65 -10.94 0.52
CA GLU A 128 -42.74 -11.19 -0.57
C GLU A 128 -41.97 -12.47 -0.27
N LYS A 129 -42.22 -13.46 -1.13
CA LYS A 129 -41.48 -14.71 -1.21
C LYS A 129 -39.99 -14.43 -1.03
N GLN A 130 -39.49 -14.71 0.17
CA GLN A 130 -38.07 -14.68 0.49
C GLN A 130 -37.36 -15.52 -0.57
N ARG A 131 -36.72 -14.86 -1.53
CA ARG A 131 -35.74 -15.53 -2.38
C ARG A 131 -34.76 -16.18 -1.42
N PRO A 132 -34.40 -17.46 -1.61
CA PRO A 132 -33.45 -18.11 -0.73
C PRO A 132 -32.22 -17.22 -0.69
N ARG A 133 -31.88 -16.73 0.51
CA ARG A 133 -30.61 -16.03 0.75
C ARG A 133 -29.56 -16.97 0.18
N ARG A 134 -28.95 -16.58 -0.94
CA ARG A 134 -27.82 -17.30 -1.52
C ARG A 134 -26.81 -17.33 -0.39
N THR A 135 -26.70 -18.48 0.26
CA THR A 135 -25.55 -18.82 1.08
C THR A 135 -24.37 -18.43 0.23
N GLN A 136 -23.59 -17.45 0.69
CA GLN A 136 -22.32 -17.14 0.05
C GLN A 136 -21.46 -18.38 0.25
N SER A 137 -21.63 -19.36 -0.64
CA SER A 137 -20.69 -20.46 -0.74
C SER A 137 -19.35 -19.80 -0.97
N ARG A 138 -18.45 -20.00 -0.01
CA ARG A 138 -17.12 -19.44 -0.02
C ARG A 138 -16.38 -20.12 -1.15
N TRP A 139 -16.52 -19.59 -2.36
CA TRP A 139 -15.77 -20.03 -3.52
C TRP A 139 -14.32 -19.62 -3.27
N PHE A 140 -13.51 -20.58 -2.85
CA PHE A 140 -12.08 -20.35 -2.72
C PHE A 140 -11.47 -20.35 -4.12
N LEU A 141 -10.91 -19.21 -4.52
CA LEU A 141 -10.13 -19.11 -5.73
C LEU A 141 -8.77 -19.80 -5.50
N THR A 142 -8.71 -21.08 -5.84
CA THR A 142 -7.46 -21.83 -5.93
C THR A 142 -6.78 -21.56 -7.29
N PRO A 143 -5.45 -21.75 -7.40
CA PRO A 143 -4.76 -21.63 -8.68
C PRO A 143 -5.33 -22.53 -9.79
N GLN A 144 -5.82 -23.72 -9.41
CA GLN A 144 -6.48 -24.64 -10.34
C GLN A 144 -7.82 -24.07 -10.82
N THR A 145 -8.69 -23.64 -9.89
CA THR A 145 -9.98 -23.03 -10.26
C THR A 145 -9.82 -21.73 -11.07
N ALA A 146 -8.74 -20.98 -10.87
CA ALA A 146 -8.45 -19.78 -11.66
C ALA A 146 -8.05 -20.13 -13.10
N ARG A 147 -7.21 -21.16 -13.29
CA ARG A 147 -6.86 -21.68 -14.62
C ARG A 147 -8.08 -22.23 -15.35
N ASP A 148 -8.88 -23.03 -14.66
CA ASP A 148 -10.10 -23.61 -15.23
C ASP A 148 -11.08 -22.50 -15.64
N ALA A 149 -11.23 -21.44 -14.83
CA ALA A 149 -12.08 -20.31 -15.17
C ALA A 149 -11.62 -19.60 -16.47
N ILE A 150 -10.32 -19.45 -16.67
CA ILE A 150 -9.76 -18.88 -17.91
C ILE A 150 -10.07 -19.78 -19.10
N VAL A 151 -9.82 -21.09 -18.98
CA VAL A 151 -10.13 -22.07 -20.05
C VAL A 151 -11.63 -22.09 -20.36
N TYR A 152 -12.49 -22.04 -19.34
CA TYR A 152 -13.93 -21.95 -19.54
C TYR A 152 -14.35 -20.65 -20.22
N MET A 153 -13.73 -19.52 -19.92
CA MET A 153 -13.99 -18.26 -20.65
C MET A 153 -13.56 -18.35 -22.11
N GLU A 154 -12.50 -19.09 -22.43
CA GLU A 154 -12.04 -19.28 -23.81
C GLU A 154 -12.98 -20.19 -24.61
N ILE A 155 -13.45 -21.28 -24.00
CA ILE A 155 -14.34 -22.25 -24.66
C ILE A 155 -15.80 -21.76 -24.71
N LEU A 156 -16.32 -21.26 -23.59
CA LEU A 156 -17.74 -20.88 -23.45
C LEU A 156 -17.96 -19.40 -23.77
N GLY A 157 -16.92 -18.58 -23.85
CA GLY A 157 -16.99 -17.13 -23.97
C GLY A 157 -17.22 -16.42 -22.62
N LYS A 158 -17.41 -15.10 -22.67
CA LYS A 158 -17.63 -14.25 -21.48
C LYS A 158 -18.73 -14.79 -20.56
N PRO A 159 -18.63 -14.64 -19.23
CA PRO A 159 -19.67 -15.08 -18.31
C PRO A 159 -21.00 -14.36 -18.58
N LYS A 160 -22.13 -15.02 -18.30
CA LYS A 160 -23.49 -14.46 -18.55
C LYS A 160 -23.73 -13.10 -17.88
N SER A 161 -23.02 -12.80 -16.78
CA SER A 161 -23.08 -11.49 -16.11
C SER A 161 -22.47 -10.34 -16.90
N GLU A 162 -21.56 -10.64 -17.83
CA GLU A 162 -20.89 -9.67 -18.69
C GLU A 162 -21.43 -9.67 -20.13
N ARG A 163 -22.39 -10.56 -20.43
CA ARG A 163 -23.12 -10.50 -21.69
C ARG A 163 -24.21 -9.46 -21.51
N GLU A 164 -24.05 -8.31 -22.15
CA GLU A 164 -25.11 -7.32 -22.34
C GLU A 164 -26.17 -7.91 -23.29
N GLU A 165 -26.91 -8.90 -22.80
CA GLU A 165 -28.10 -9.40 -23.46
C GLU A 165 -29.24 -8.45 -23.09
N TRP A 166 -29.54 -7.52 -24.02
CA TRP A 166 -30.81 -6.80 -24.12
C TRP A 166 -31.84 -7.67 -24.86
#